data_AF-A0AAV3HLN5-F1
#
_entry.id   AF-A0AAV3HLN5-F1
#
_cell.length_a   1.000
_cell.length_b   1.000
_cell.length_c   1.000
_cell.angle_alpha   90.00
_cell.angle_beta   90.00
_cell.angle_gamma   90.00
#
_symmetry.space_group_name_H-M   'P 1'
#
loop_
_entity.id
_entity.type
_entity.pdbx_description
1 polymer ?
#
loop_
_entity_poly.entity_id
_entity_poly.type
_entity_poly.pdbx_seq_one_letter_code
_entity_poly.pdbx_strand_id
1 'polypeptide(L)'
;MTADHKFKHWMRTLIVLFIVLFFYIIIADRHAPITTEGRVQGYVVQVAPEVSGKVTDVLIDNNQSVHKGDVLFKIDDRKYKIALEQAELSLQSAYEKEATLYSQREAALANIARAEATYNNAHREYSRLQKLSKQKVISQSTLDNAFAQNQVSRAALKAEQQNLKVIEAQLGDKKGQSTAVRIAKNGIEKAQLDLTNTAVLAPSDGVVTNLQLEVGTMANTNMPLLTFVPTGSMWVAADFREKSVAGVSKDYHAMVAFDANPGSVYDFELSSRDYGVAAAQQTPNGALTKVEVNNRWVRDAQRTRVNLTSEEALPSSLFVGSRATIVLYPDNSPFWAMMAQVQIYLASWFHFIY
;
A
#
# COMPACT_ATOMS: atom_id res chain seq x y z
N MET A 1 -45.29 56.95 -33.15
CA MET A 1 -43.87 56.75 -32.79
C MET A 1 -43.07 56.54 -34.07
N THR A 2 -42.16 57.47 -34.38
CA THR A 2 -41.26 57.37 -35.55
C THR A 2 -40.26 56.22 -35.37
N ALA A 3 -39.76 55.66 -36.48
CA ALA A 3 -38.82 54.52 -36.45
C ALA A 3 -37.58 54.79 -35.57
N ASP A 4 -37.13 56.05 -35.51
CA ASP A 4 -36.00 56.50 -34.69
C ASP A 4 -36.25 56.38 -33.17
N HIS A 5 -37.48 56.63 -32.71
CA HIS A 5 -37.84 56.41 -31.30
C HIS A 5 -37.88 54.93 -30.93
N LYS A 6 -38.35 54.06 -31.83
CA LYS A 6 -38.33 52.60 -31.61
C LYS A 6 -36.88 52.08 -31.58
N PHE A 7 -36.03 52.53 -32.49
CA PHE A 7 -34.61 52.15 -32.54
C PHE A 7 -33.85 52.56 -31.27
N LYS A 8 -34.00 53.82 -30.82
CA LYS A 8 -33.38 54.30 -29.57
C LYS A 8 -33.89 53.54 -28.34
N HIS A 9 -35.15 53.14 -28.32
CA HIS A 9 -35.71 52.34 -27.23
C HIS A 9 -35.09 50.93 -27.21
N TRP A 10 -35.07 50.24 -28.36
CA TRP A 10 -34.44 48.92 -28.50
C TRP A 10 -32.95 48.92 -28.17
N MET A 11 -32.21 49.94 -28.63
CA MET A 11 -30.79 50.08 -28.34
C MET A 11 -30.54 50.34 -26.85
N ARG A 12 -31.35 51.18 -26.19
CA ARG A 12 -31.27 51.37 -24.73
C ARG A 12 -31.57 50.08 -23.98
N THR A 13 -32.61 49.34 -24.36
CA THR A 13 -32.92 48.04 -23.72
C THR A 13 -31.80 47.03 -23.91
N LEU A 14 -31.18 46.95 -25.10
CA LEU A 14 -30.04 46.07 -25.34
C LEU A 14 -28.82 46.46 -24.52
N ILE A 15 -28.52 47.76 -24.39
CA ILE A 15 -27.41 48.24 -23.56
C ILE A 15 -27.67 47.91 -22.08
N VAL A 16 -28.88 48.16 -21.57
CA VAL A 16 -29.24 47.82 -20.19
C VAL A 16 -29.14 46.32 -19.97
N LEU A 17 -29.66 45.50 -20.89
CA LEU A 17 -29.57 44.05 -20.82
C LEU A 17 -28.12 43.56 -20.84
N PHE A 18 -27.27 44.14 -21.70
CA PHE A 18 -25.85 43.83 -21.74
C PHE A 18 -25.16 44.17 -20.42
N ILE A 19 -25.42 45.34 -19.83
CA ILE A 19 -24.85 45.75 -18.54
C ILE A 19 -25.30 44.79 -17.43
N VAL A 20 -26.60 44.46 -17.38
CA VAL A 20 -27.15 43.52 -16.39
C VAL A 20 -26.49 42.14 -16.55
N LEU A 21 -26.39 41.63 -17.77
CA LEU A 21 -25.74 40.36 -18.06
C LEU A 21 -24.24 40.37 -17.71
N PHE A 22 -23.55 41.47 -18.01
CA PHE A 22 -22.13 41.63 -17.69
C PHE A 22 -21.87 41.58 -16.18
N PHE A 23 -22.64 42.35 -15.39
CA PHE A 23 -22.54 42.29 -13.93
C PHE A 23 -22.97 40.94 -13.38
N TYR A 24 -24.02 40.32 -13.94
CA TYR A 24 -24.44 38.98 -13.57
C TYR A 24 -23.31 37.97 -13.75
N ILE A 25 -22.62 37.93 -14.91
CA ILE A 25 -21.52 36.99 -15.16
C ILE A 25 -20.39 37.17 -14.15
N ILE A 26 -20.02 38.42 -13.82
CA ILE A 26 -18.95 38.70 -12.85
C ILE A 26 -19.32 38.20 -11.45
N ILE A 27 -20.58 38.38 -11.04
CA ILE A 27 -21.05 37.98 -9.71
C ILE A 27 -21.26 36.45 -9.67
N ALA A 28 -21.82 35.87 -10.72
CA ALA A 28 -22.01 34.43 -10.87
C ALA A 28 -20.67 33.69 -10.85
N ASP A 29 -19.63 34.20 -11.51
CA ASP A 29 -18.28 33.62 -11.46
C ASP A 29 -17.70 33.52 -10.03
N ARG A 30 -18.24 34.28 -9.06
CA ARG A 30 -17.79 34.23 -7.65
C ARG A 30 -18.72 33.43 -6.73
N HIS A 31 -20.01 33.35 -7.04
CA HIS A 31 -21.02 32.73 -6.19
C HIS A 31 -21.56 31.41 -6.75
N ALA A 32 -21.72 31.31 -8.07
CA ALA A 32 -22.13 30.10 -8.75
C ALA A 32 -21.16 29.78 -9.90
N PRO A 33 -19.88 29.45 -9.61
CA PRO A 33 -18.89 29.25 -10.65
C PRO A 33 -19.17 27.95 -11.42
N ILE A 34 -19.08 28.06 -12.74
CA ILE A 34 -19.19 26.93 -13.67
C ILE A 34 -17.82 26.58 -14.24
N THR A 35 -17.52 25.28 -14.37
CA THR A 35 -16.36 24.79 -15.12
C THR A 35 -16.74 23.59 -15.98
N THR A 36 -16.18 23.55 -17.18
CA THR A 36 -16.25 22.41 -18.10
C THR A 36 -15.02 21.50 -17.98
N GLU A 37 -14.07 21.86 -17.10
CA GLU A 37 -12.84 21.11 -16.85
C GLU A 37 -13.04 20.10 -15.72
N GLY A 38 -14.13 19.34 -15.79
CA GLY A 38 -14.45 18.25 -14.88
C GLY A 38 -14.14 16.89 -15.46
N ARG A 39 -13.66 15.96 -14.62
CA ARG A 39 -13.45 14.56 -14.98
C ARG A 39 -13.83 13.62 -13.84
N VAL A 40 -14.41 12.48 -14.19
CA VAL A 40 -14.49 11.33 -13.28
C VAL A 40 -13.09 10.80 -13.06
N GLN A 41 -12.67 10.77 -11.81
CA GLN A 41 -11.43 10.17 -11.33
C GLN A 41 -11.76 8.85 -10.64
N GLY A 42 -10.76 7.98 -10.54
CA GLY A 42 -10.85 6.76 -9.76
C GLY A 42 -9.46 6.23 -9.47
N TYR A 43 -9.33 5.37 -8.47
CA TYR A 43 -8.08 4.66 -8.27
C TYR A 43 -7.83 3.70 -9.43
N VAL A 44 -6.60 3.73 -9.94
CA VAL A 44 -6.14 2.85 -10.99
C VAL A 44 -4.99 2.04 -10.41
N VAL A 45 -5.24 0.76 -10.16
CA VAL A 45 -4.29 -0.17 -9.57
C VAL A 45 -3.59 -0.94 -10.68
N GLN A 46 -2.28 -0.90 -10.68
CA GLN A 46 -1.48 -1.71 -11.60
C GLN A 46 -1.23 -3.06 -10.93
N VAL A 47 -1.76 -4.14 -11.49
CA VAL A 47 -1.61 -5.48 -10.92
C VAL A 47 -0.33 -6.10 -11.45
N ALA A 48 0.62 -6.32 -10.55
CA ALA A 48 1.89 -6.95 -10.82
C ALA A 48 1.97 -8.30 -10.09
N PRO A 49 2.61 -9.31 -10.68
CA PRO A 49 2.82 -10.59 -10.02
C PRO A 49 3.91 -10.45 -8.95
N GLU A 50 3.75 -11.18 -7.84
CA GLU A 50 4.77 -11.23 -6.78
C GLU A 50 5.88 -12.23 -7.11
N VAL A 51 5.58 -13.20 -7.99
CA VAL A 51 6.50 -14.25 -8.41
C VAL A 51 6.69 -14.24 -9.92
N SER A 52 7.88 -14.64 -10.37
CA SER A 52 8.19 -14.66 -11.81
C SER A 52 7.82 -15.99 -12.46
N GLY A 53 7.52 -15.99 -13.75
CA GLY A 53 7.33 -17.24 -14.50
C GLY A 53 6.53 -17.05 -15.77
N LYS A 54 6.39 -18.12 -16.54
CA LYS A 54 5.58 -18.10 -17.76
C LYS A 54 4.10 -18.14 -17.39
N VAL A 55 3.29 -17.27 -17.99
CA VAL A 55 1.83 -17.30 -17.82
C VAL A 55 1.26 -18.52 -18.53
N THR A 56 0.50 -19.35 -17.83
CA THR A 56 -0.12 -20.57 -18.37
C THR A 56 -1.56 -20.33 -18.79
N ASP A 57 -2.29 -19.51 -18.04
CA ASP A 57 -3.70 -19.26 -18.25
C ASP A 57 -4.00 -17.79 -17.96
N VAL A 58 -4.83 -17.18 -18.80
CA VAL A 58 -5.47 -15.89 -18.56
C VAL A 58 -6.96 -16.18 -18.48
N LEU A 59 -7.56 -15.98 -17.30
CA LEU A 59 -8.93 -16.41 -17.00
C LEU A 59 -9.93 -15.25 -17.02
N ILE A 60 -9.49 -14.09 -17.52
CA ILE A 60 -10.27 -12.88 -17.62
C ILE A 60 -10.13 -12.27 -19.00
N ASP A 61 -11.16 -11.55 -19.42
CA ASP A 61 -11.20 -10.78 -20.64
C ASP A 61 -10.98 -9.29 -20.35
N ASN A 62 -10.56 -8.55 -21.38
CA ASN A 62 -10.42 -7.11 -21.28
C ASN A 62 -11.79 -6.45 -21.05
N ASN A 63 -11.87 -5.50 -20.11
CA ASN A 63 -13.08 -4.81 -19.66
C ASN A 63 -14.11 -5.72 -18.95
N GLN A 64 -13.67 -6.87 -18.43
CA GLN A 64 -14.51 -7.74 -17.60
C GLN A 64 -14.57 -7.26 -16.14
N SER A 65 -15.76 -7.32 -15.55
CA SER A 65 -15.94 -7.13 -14.10
C SER A 65 -15.60 -8.41 -13.34
N VAL A 66 -14.84 -8.26 -12.26
CA VAL A 66 -14.36 -9.34 -11.41
C VAL A 66 -14.63 -9.01 -9.95
N HIS A 67 -14.80 -10.05 -9.14
CA HIS A 67 -14.97 -9.94 -7.70
C HIS A 67 -13.65 -10.17 -6.98
N LYS A 68 -13.59 -9.71 -5.74
CA LYS A 68 -12.43 -9.94 -4.86
C LYS A 68 -12.12 -11.44 -4.75
N GLY A 69 -10.87 -11.80 -5.03
CA GLY A 69 -10.38 -13.17 -4.95
C GLY A 69 -10.54 -13.98 -6.26
N ASP A 70 -11.18 -13.42 -7.29
CA ASP A 70 -11.21 -14.05 -8.61
C ASP A 70 -9.79 -14.18 -9.18
N VAL A 71 -9.49 -15.31 -9.80
CA VAL A 71 -8.19 -15.55 -10.43
C VAL A 71 -8.14 -14.79 -11.75
N LEU A 72 -7.19 -13.87 -11.87
CA LEU A 72 -6.97 -13.09 -13.09
C LEU A 72 -6.15 -13.91 -14.09
N PHE A 73 -4.98 -14.36 -13.67
CA PHE A 73 -4.10 -15.19 -14.50
C PHE A 73 -3.25 -16.11 -13.62
N LYS A 74 -2.73 -17.17 -14.22
CA LYS A 74 -1.89 -18.17 -13.57
C LYS A 74 -0.50 -18.19 -14.18
N ILE A 75 0.47 -18.37 -13.31
CA ILE A 75 1.89 -18.55 -13.62
C ILE A 75 2.22 -20.04 -13.45
N ASP A 76 3.14 -20.55 -14.28
CA ASP A 76 3.61 -21.93 -14.20
C ASP A 76 4.11 -22.29 -12.79
N ASP A 77 3.35 -23.16 -12.14
CA ASP A 77 3.53 -23.53 -10.74
C ASP A 77 4.55 -24.65 -10.51
N ARG A 78 5.05 -25.30 -11.58
CA ARG A 78 5.87 -26.52 -11.46
C ARG A 78 7.14 -26.28 -10.65
N LYS A 79 7.84 -25.17 -10.90
CA LYS A 79 9.05 -24.82 -10.17
C LYS A 79 8.78 -24.51 -8.69
N TYR A 80 7.59 -23.98 -8.38
CA TYR A 80 7.17 -23.65 -7.02
C TYR A 80 6.74 -24.89 -6.23
N LYS A 81 6.07 -25.84 -6.89
CA LYS A 81 5.77 -27.16 -6.31
C LYS A 81 7.04 -27.93 -5.97
N ILE A 82 8.03 -27.94 -6.88
CA ILE A 82 9.34 -28.55 -6.62
C ILE A 82 10.06 -27.85 -5.46
N ALA A 83 9.99 -26.52 -5.38
CA ALA A 83 10.58 -25.77 -4.28
C ALA A 83 9.91 -26.08 -2.93
N LEU A 84 8.58 -26.27 -2.93
CA LEU A 84 7.83 -26.69 -1.74
C LEU A 84 8.26 -28.09 -1.29
N GLU A 85 8.31 -29.06 -2.21
CA GLU A 85 8.79 -30.41 -1.93
C GLU A 85 10.23 -30.40 -1.36
N GLN A 86 11.12 -29.59 -1.95
CA GLN A 86 12.49 -29.44 -1.45
C GLN A 86 12.53 -28.83 -0.04
N ALA A 87 11.63 -27.90 0.29
CA ALA A 87 11.51 -27.33 1.63
C ALA A 87 10.97 -28.35 2.65
N GLU A 88 10.02 -29.20 2.25
CA GLU A 88 9.51 -30.30 3.07
C GLU A 88 10.59 -31.33 3.38
N LEU A 89 11.39 -31.73 2.39
CA LEU A 89 12.56 -32.61 2.59
C LEU A 89 13.60 -31.96 3.52
N SER A 90 13.79 -30.64 3.41
CA SER A 90 14.69 -29.89 4.31
C SER A 90 14.19 -29.90 5.75
N LEU A 91 12.87 -29.87 5.97
CA LEU A 91 12.27 -30.02 7.30
C LEU A 91 12.48 -31.42 7.86
N GLN A 92 12.34 -32.46 7.04
CA GLN A 92 12.65 -33.82 7.47
C GLN A 92 14.11 -33.94 7.91
N SER A 93 15.07 -33.46 7.10
CA SER A 93 16.49 -33.45 7.47
C SER A 93 16.76 -32.65 8.76
N ALA A 94 16.03 -31.54 8.98
CA ALA A 94 16.12 -30.76 10.20
C ALA A 94 15.64 -31.54 11.44
N TYR A 95 14.58 -32.34 11.32
CA TYR A 95 14.11 -33.22 12.40
C TYR A 95 15.12 -34.34 12.71
N GLU A 96 15.75 -34.93 11.70
CA GLU A 96 16.81 -35.93 11.88
C GLU A 96 18.03 -35.32 12.61
N LYS A 97 18.37 -34.08 12.27
CA LYS A 97 19.42 -33.32 12.96
C LYS A 97 19.05 -33.02 14.41
N GLU A 98 17.81 -32.65 14.67
CA GLU A 98 17.30 -32.45 16.04
C GLU A 98 17.34 -33.75 16.86
N ALA A 99 16.95 -34.89 16.27
CA ALA A 99 17.05 -36.20 16.91
C ALA A 99 18.50 -36.57 17.26
N THR A 100 19.45 -36.21 16.39
CA THR A 100 20.88 -36.38 16.65
C THR A 100 21.34 -35.52 17.83
N LEU A 101 20.87 -34.27 17.94
CA LEU A 101 21.18 -33.39 19.07
C LEU A 101 20.64 -33.93 20.39
N TYR A 102 19.45 -34.54 20.40
CA TYR A 102 18.93 -35.23 21.59
C TYR A 102 19.85 -36.39 22.00
N SER A 103 20.32 -37.18 21.05
CA SER A 103 21.26 -38.27 21.33
C SER A 103 22.60 -37.75 21.88
N GLN A 104 23.11 -36.64 21.34
CA GLN A 104 24.31 -35.97 21.85
C GLN A 104 24.11 -35.38 23.25
N ARG A 105 22.91 -34.86 23.56
CA ARG A 105 22.55 -34.38 24.89
C ARG A 105 22.62 -35.50 25.92
N GLU A 106 22.05 -36.66 25.62
CA GLU A 106 22.12 -37.83 26.52
C GLU A 106 23.57 -38.31 26.73
N ALA A 107 24.38 -38.34 25.68
CA ALA A 107 25.81 -38.65 25.80
C ALA A 107 26.57 -37.61 26.65
N ALA A 108 26.26 -36.32 26.50
CA ALA A 108 26.85 -35.25 27.29
C ALA A 108 26.46 -35.35 28.78
N LEU A 109 25.21 -35.72 29.09
CA LEU A 109 24.77 -35.96 30.47
C LEU A 109 25.53 -37.14 31.11
N ALA A 110 25.76 -38.23 30.37
CA ALA A 110 26.57 -39.34 30.85
C ALA A 110 28.03 -38.94 31.10
N ASN A 111 28.62 -38.10 30.23
CA ASN A 111 29.96 -37.56 30.42
C ASN A 111 30.05 -36.63 31.64
N ILE A 112 29.04 -35.79 31.87
CA ILE A 112 28.94 -34.94 33.07
C ILE A 112 28.88 -35.82 34.32
N ALA A 113 28.04 -36.87 34.35
CA ALA A 113 27.96 -37.77 35.49
C ALA A 113 29.30 -38.45 35.80
N ARG A 114 30.05 -38.87 34.77
CA ARG A 114 31.42 -39.42 34.91
C ARG A 114 32.40 -38.38 35.46
N ALA A 115 32.39 -37.17 34.90
CA ALA A 115 33.27 -36.08 35.33
C ALA A 115 32.95 -35.63 36.77
N GLU A 116 31.68 -35.62 37.14
CA GLU A 116 31.19 -35.29 38.47
C GLU A 116 31.63 -36.34 39.49
N ALA A 117 31.49 -37.63 39.19
CA ALA A 117 32.01 -38.71 40.04
C ALA A 117 33.53 -38.58 40.25
N THR A 118 34.28 -38.25 39.19
CA THR A 118 35.74 -38.04 39.26
C THR A 118 36.10 -36.83 40.12
N TYR A 119 35.42 -35.70 39.94
CA TYR A 119 35.59 -34.52 40.76
C TYR A 119 35.24 -34.78 42.22
N ASN A 120 34.11 -35.44 42.51
CA ASN A 120 33.68 -35.77 43.86
C ASN A 120 34.69 -36.68 44.59
N ASN A 121 35.34 -37.59 43.88
CA ASN A 121 36.42 -38.39 44.45
C ASN A 121 37.65 -37.53 44.78
N ALA A 122 38.16 -36.74 43.81
CA ALA A 122 39.31 -35.86 44.01
C ALA A 122 39.07 -34.80 45.09
N HIS A 123 37.84 -34.26 45.17
CA HIS A 123 37.44 -33.26 46.14
C HIS A 123 37.38 -33.81 47.57
N ARG A 124 36.83 -35.02 47.74
CA ARG A 124 36.83 -35.72 49.04
C ARG A 124 38.26 -36.02 49.47
N GLU A 125 39.12 -36.44 48.54
CA GLU A 125 40.51 -36.72 48.85
C GLU A 125 41.29 -35.47 49.28
N TYR A 126 41.17 -34.39 48.49
CA TYR A 126 41.75 -33.10 48.85
C TYR A 126 41.26 -32.61 50.22
N SER A 127 39.95 -32.70 50.48
CA SER A 127 39.36 -32.29 51.76
C SER A 127 39.86 -33.12 52.94
N ARG A 128 40.06 -34.43 52.74
CA ARG A 128 40.64 -35.34 53.74
C ARG A 128 42.08 -34.99 54.03
N LEU A 129 42.90 -34.82 52.99
CA LEU A 129 44.32 -34.47 53.12
C LEU A 129 44.51 -33.07 53.71
N GLN A 130 43.64 -32.11 53.40
CA GLN A 130 43.68 -30.78 54.02
C GLN A 130 43.47 -30.84 55.54
N LYS A 131 42.55 -31.69 56.02
CA LYS A 131 42.34 -31.91 57.47
C LYS A 131 43.57 -32.55 58.13
N LEU A 132 44.16 -33.56 57.49
CA LEU A 132 45.36 -34.25 57.99
C LEU A 132 46.62 -33.35 57.97
N SER A 133 46.73 -32.44 56.99
CA SER A 133 47.81 -31.45 56.92
C SER A 133 47.74 -30.45 58.08
N LYS A 134 46.54 -30.01 58.47
CA LYS A 134 46.35 -29.16 59.67
C LYS A 134 46.81 -29.85 60.96
N GLN A 135 46.73 -31.18 61.00
CA GLN A 135 47.24 -32.02 62.09
C GLN A 135 48.75 -32.33 61.96
N LYS A 136 49.44 -31.78 60.94
CA LYS A 136 50.87 -31.98 60.62
C LYS A 136 51.28 -33.42 60.33
N VAL A 137 50.37 -34.25 59.82
CA VAL A 137 50.59 -35.70 59.59
C VAL A 137 50.98 -36.03 58.13
N ILE A 138 50.96 -35.07 57.21
CA ILE A 138 51.33 -35.25 55.79
C ILE A 138 52.23 -34.13 55.27
N SER A 139 52.93 -34.36 54.16
CA SER A 139 53.78 -33.35 53.51
C SER A 139 52.99 -32.30 52.72
N GLN A 140 53.52 -31.08 52.60
CA GLN A 140 52.90 -29.99 51.81
C GLN A 140 52.75 -30.37 50.33
N SER A 141 53.79 -30.97 49.74
CA SER A 141 53.73 -31.45 48.34
C SER A 141 52.58 -32.43 48.09
N THR A 142 52.23 -33.29 49.06
CA THR A 142 51.09 -34.22 48.92
C THR A 142 49.76 -33.46 48.86
N LEU A 143 49.60 -32.42 49.68
CA LEU A 143 48.42 -31.56 49.67
C LEU A 143 48.33 -30.76 48.36
N ASP A 144 49.44 -30.20 47.90
CA ASP A 144 49.51 -29.42 46.66
C ASP A 144 49.14 -30.28 45.43
N ASN A 145 49.63 -31.52 45.37
CA ASN A 145 49.25 -32.47 44.32
C ASN A 145 47.75 -32.79 44.35
N ALA A 146 47.17 -33.00 45.54
CA ALA A 146 45.73 -33.25 45.68
C ALA A 146 44.89 -32.00 45.31
N PHE A 147 45.36 -30.80 45.65
CA PHE A 147 44.74 -29.55 45.24
C PHE A 147 44.76 -29.39 43.71
N ALA A 148 45.91 -29.61 43.07
CA ALA A 148 46.05 -29.56 41.63
C ALA A 148 45.11 -30.55 40.93
N GLN A 149 45.04 -31.79 41.42
CA GLN A 149 44.14 -32.82 40.86
C GLN A 149 42.65 -32.46 41.03
N ASN A 150 42.27 -31.89 42.18
CA ASN A 150 40.92 -31.37 42.39
C ASN A 150 40.59 -30.22 41.42
N GLN A 151 41.53 -29.31 41.15
CA GLN A 151 41.32 -28.24 40.19
C GLN A 151 41.20 -28.74 38.75
N VAL A 152 42.01 -29.72 38.34
CA VAL A 152 41.92 -30.34 37.01
C VAL A 152 40.56 -31.02 36.81
N SER A 153 40.11 -31.82 37.78
CA SER A 153 38.81 -32.51 37.70
C SER A 153 37.63 -31.53 37.74
N ARG A 154 37.72 -30.43 38.52
CA ARG A 154 36.73 -29.35 38.53
C ARG A 154 36.64 -28.65 37.17
N ALA A 155 37.78 -28.35 36.56
CA ALA A 155 37.84 -27.74 35.24
C ALA A 155 37.24 -28.66 34.17
N ALA A 156 37.52 -29.97 34.23
CA ALA A 156 36.93 -30.96 33.35
C ALA A 156 35.40 -31.04 33.48
N LEU A 157 34.86 -31.09 34.71
CA LEU A 157 33.41 -31.05 34.95
C LEU A 157 32.79 -29.78 34.36
N LYS A 158 33.42 -28.62 34.59
CA LYS A 158 32.92 -27.33 34.07
C LYS A 158 32.92 -27.32 32.54
N ALA A 159 33.92 -27.92 31.89
CA ALA A 159 34.00 -28.01 30.43
C ALA A 159 32.84 -28.84 29.85
N GLU A 160 32.56 -30.01 30.43
CA GLU A 160 31.42 -30.86 30.02
C GLU A 160 30.06 -30.16 30.25
N GLN A 161 29.92 -29.44 31.36
CA GLN A 161 28.74 -28.60 31.61
C GLN A 161 28.56 -27.49 30.57
N GLN A 162 29.64 -26.87 30.09
CA GLN A 162 29.53 -25.89 28.99
C GLN A 162 29.15 -26.56 27.67
N ASN A 163 29.69 -27.76 27.40
CA ASN A 163 29.35 -28.52 26.20
C ASN A 163 27.84 -28.84 26.14
N LEU A 164 27.25 -29.27 27.27
CA LEU A 164 25.81 -29.48 27.37
C LEU A 164 25.02 -28.20 27.05
N LYS A 165 25.43 -27.05 27.58
CA LYS A 165 24.75 -25.76 27.30
C LYS A 165 24.76 -25.40 25.82
N VAL A 166 25.83 -25.71 25.09
CA VAL A 166 25.89 -25.48 23.64
C VAL A 166 24.87 -26.36 22.91
N ILE A 167 24.73 -27.63 23.30
CA ILE A 167 23.76 -28.55 22.71
C ILE A 167 22.33 -28.10 23.02
N GLU A 168 22.04 -27.71 24.27
CA GLU A 168 20.72 -27.22 24.69
C GLU A 168 20.35 -25.91 23.96
N ALA A 169 21.31 -25.01 23.75
CA ALA A 169 21.10 -23.80 22.96
C ALA A 169 20.75 -24.10 21.48
N GLN A 170 21.22 -25.22 20.91
CA GLN A 170 20.87 -25.65 19.55
C GLN A 170 19.49 -26.34 19.49
N LEU A 171 19.11 -27.09 20.54
CA LEU A 171 17.81 -27.76 20.66
C LEU A 171 16.65 -26.78 20.88
N GLY A 172 16.90 -25.65 21.56
CA GLY A 172 15.86 -24.70 21.93
C GLY A 172 14.97 -25.21 23.07
N ASP A 173 13.88 -24.48 23.35
CA ASP A 173 13.07 -24.70 24.55
C ASP A 173 12.18 -25.96 24.48
N LYS A 174 11.81 -26.40 23.27
CA LYS A 174 10.86 -27.51 23.05
C LYS A 174 11.26 -28.36 21.85
N LYS A 175 10.83 -29.62 21.88
CA LYS A 175 10.96 -30.54 20.74
C LYS A 175 10.27 -29.98 19.50
N GLY A 176 10.94 -30.01 18.35
CA GLY A 176 10.46 -29.41 17.10
C GLY A 176 10.60 -27.90 17.02
N GLN A 177 11.38 -27.29 17.91
CA GLN A 177 11.71 -25.86 17.92
C GLN A 177 13.22 -25.59 17.88
N SER A 178 14.05 -26.60 17.63
CA SER A 178 15.46 -26.37 17.32
C SER A 178 15.61 -25.37 16.18
N THR A 179 16.72 -24.63 16.19
CA THR A 179 16.97 -23.56 15.21
C THR A 179 16.89 -24.09 13.77
N ALA A 180 17.38 -25.31 13.53
CA ALA A 180 17.29 -25.97 12.22
C ALA A 180 15.83 -26.24 11.79
N VAL A 181 14.99 -26.77 12.70
CA VAL A 181 13.59 -27.05 12.40
C VAL A 181 12.81 -25.76 12.15
N ARG A 182 13.07 -24.70 12.91
CA ARG A 182 12.44 -23.39 12.71
C ARG A 182 12.79 -22.78 11.35
N ILE A 183 14.06 -22.83 10.95
CA ILE A 183 14.50 -22.36 9.62
C ILE A 183 13.79 -23.14 8.51
N ALA A 184 13.72 -24.47 8.64
CA ALA A 184 13.07 -25.30 7.63
C ALA A 184 11.55 -25.06 7.54
N LYS A 185 10.86 -24.87 8.68
CA LYS A 185 9.44 -24.47 8.70
C LYS A 185 9.19 -23.15 7.98
N ASN A 186 10.02 -22.14 8.22
CA ASN A 186 9.95 -20.86 7.50
C ASN A 186 10.21 -21.06 6.00
N GLY A 187 11.07 -22.00 5.63
CA GLY A 187 11.31 -22.38 4.24
C GLY A 187 10.06 -22.93 3.56
N ILE A 188 9.29 -23.80 4.24
CA ILE A 188 8.01 -24.30 3.73
C ILE A 188 7.00 -23.17 3.58
N GLU A 189 6.84 -22.32 4.61
CA GLU A 189 5.89 -21.19 4.57
C GLU A 189 6.19 -20.25 3.39
N LYS A 190 7.48 -19.94 3.17
CA LYS A 190 7.91 -19.16 2.02
C LYS A 190 7.57 -19.84 0.70
N ALA A 191 7.92 -21.12 0.54
CA ALA A 191 7.64 -21.85 -0.70
C ALA A 191 6.14 -21.99 -0.97
N GLN A 192 5.32 -22.14 0.08
CA GLN A 192 3.86 -22.19 -0.02
C GLN A 192 3.27 -20.83 -0.41
N LEU A 193 3.80 -19.74 0.13
CA LEU A 193 3.40 -18.38 -0.27
C LEU A 193 3.76 -18.14 -1.74
N ASP A 194 4.99 -18.46 -2.13
CA ASP A 194 5.43 -18.32 -3.52
C ASP A 194 4.57 -19.17 -4.48
N LEU A 195 4.17 -20.38 -4.07
CA LEU A 195 3.25 -21.24 -4.83
C LEU A 195 1.85 -20.63 -4.91
N THR A 196 1.32 -20.06 -3.82
CA THR A 196 0.00 -19.42 -3.81
C THR A 196 -0.02 -18.20 -4.73
N ASN A 197 1.07 -17.43 -4.71
CA ASN A 197 1.29 -16.25 -5.54
C ASN A 197 1.42 -16.54 -7.04
N THR A 198 1.48 -17.81 -7.45
CA THR A 198 1.40 -18.19 -8.87
C THR A 198 0.02 -17.91 -9.46
N ALA A 199 -1.03 -17.89 -8.63
CA ALA A 199 -2.36 -17.46 -9.02
C ALA A 199 -2.53 -15.98 -8.61
N VAL A 200 -2.53 -15.08 -9.59
CA VAL A 200 -2.71 -13.65 -9.31
C VAL A 200 -4.21 -13.37 -9.20
N LEU A 201 -4.62 -12.89 -8.02
CA LEU A 201 -6.02 -12.67 -7.67
C LEU A 201 -6.43 -11.20 -7.75
N ALA A 202 -7.71 -10.94 -7.93
CA ALA A 202 -8.29 -9.62 -7.83
C ALA A 202 -8.27 -9.11 -6.36
N PRO A 203 -7.72 -7.91 -6.08
CA PRO A 203 -7.59 -7.40 -4.70
C PRO A 203 -8.93 -6.93 -4.09
N SER A 204 -9.86 -6.51 -4.93
CA SER A 204 -11.22 -6.07 -4.58
C SER A 204 -12.17 -6.34 -5.74
N ASP A 205 -13.45 -5.98 -5.58
CA ASP A 205 -14.37 -5.91 -6.71
C ASP A 205 -13.97 -4.77 -7.65
N GLY A 206 -14.04 -5.00 -8.96
CA GLY A 206 -13.62 -4.01 -9.93
C GLY A 206 -13.70 -4.47 -11.38
N VAL A 207 -13.06 -3.71 -12.26
CA VAL A 207 -12.99 -3.98 -13.70
C VAL A 207 -11.53 -4.06 -14.13
N VAL A 208 -11.19 -5.12 -14.85
CA VAL A 208 -9.87 -5.25 -15.48
C VAL A 208 -9.88 -4.48 -16.80
N THR A 209 -8.92 -3.60 -17.01
CA THR A 209 -8.76 -2.82 -18.25
C THR A 209 -7.32 -2.88 -18.74
N ASN A 210 -7.13 -2.54 -20.02
CA ASN A 210 -5.83 -2.58 -20.69
C ASN A 210 -5.11 -3.92 -20.48
N LEU A 211 -5.84 -5.02 -20.66
CA LEU A 211 -5.26 -6.37 -20.61
C LEU A 211 -4.41 -6.59 -21.87
N GLN A 212 -3.09 -6.61 -21.71
CA GLN A 212 -2.13 -6.92 -22.78
C GLN A 212 -1.42 -8.26 -22.52
N LEU A 213 -1.99 -9.08 -21.64
CA LEU A 213 -1.41 -10.34 -21.24
C LEU A 213 -1.95 -11.48 -22.12
N GLU A 214 -1.04 -12.30 -22.62
CA GLU A 214 -1.36 -13.49 -23.41
C GLU A 214 -0.67 -14.72 -22.79
N VAL A 215 -1.26 -15.89 -23.01
CA VAL A 215 -0.68 -17.17 -22.59
C VAL A 215 0.70 -17.32 -23.20
N GLY A 216 1.66 -17.61 -22.33
CA GLY A 216 3.05 -17.83 -22.67
C GLY A 216 3.96 -16.61 -22.54
N THR A 217 3.41 -15.44 -22.22
CA THR A 217 4.20 -14.27 -21.81
C THR A 217 4.98 -14.56 -20.52
N MET A 218 6.19 -13.99 -20.42
CA MET A 218 7.00 -14.06 -19.20
C MET A 218 6.57 -12.96 -18.24
N ALA A 219 6.00 -13.37 -17.10
CA ALA A 219 5.66 -12.51 -15.98
C ALA A 219 6.90 -12.30 -15.10
N ASN A 220 7.25 -11.04 -14.82
CA ASN A 220 8.35 -10.68 -13.93
C ASN A 220 7.81 -10.04 -12.66
N THR A 221 8.42 -10.35 -11.52
CA THR A 221 8.04 -9.77 -10.23
C THR A 221 8.04 -8.24 -10.27
N ASN A 222 7.00 -7.62 -9.71
CA ASN A 222 6.79 -6.17 -9.64
C ASN A 222 6.67 -5.45 -10.99
N MET A 223 6.52 -6.19 -12.11
CA MET A 223 6.18 -5.59 -13.40
C MET A 223 4.68 -5.75 -13.66
N PRO A 224 3.92 -4.65 -13.77
CA PRO A 224 2.48 -4.74 -13.95
C PRO A 224 2.13 -5.28 -15.33
N LEU A 225 1.15 -6.19 -15.37
CA LEU A 225 0.71 -6.87 -16.60
C LEU A 225 -0.71 -6.48 -17.03
N LEU A 226 -1.49 -5.93 -16.10
CA LEU A 226 -2.83 -5.44 -16.36
C LEU A 226 -3.16 -4.25 -15.46
N THR A 227 -4.19 -3.51 -15.84
CA THR A 227 -4.73 -2.41 -15.04
C THR A 227 -6.06 -2.83 -14.43
N PHE A 228 -6.27 -2.49 -13.17
CA PHE A 228 -7.46 -2.82 -12.42
C PHE A 228 -8.07 -1.55 -11.84
N VAL A 229 -9.37 -1.36 -12.04
CA VAL A 229 -10.13 -0.20 -11.54
C VAL A 229 -11.15 -0.71 -10.53
N PRO A 230 -10.98 -0.44 -9.21
CA PRO A 230 -11.95 -0.86 -8.19
C PRO A 230 -13.32 -0.20 -8.41
N THR A 231 -14.38 -0.99 -8.27
CA THR A 231 -15.76 -0.46 -8.28
C THR A 231 -16.05 0.19 -6.93
N GLY A 232 -16.52 1.44 -6.94
CA GLY A 232 -16.85 2.20 -5.71
C GLY A 232 -15.79 3.22 -5.27
N SER A 233 -14.67 3.33 -5.98
CA SER A 233 -13.64 4.34 -5.70
C SER A 233 -13.61 5.50 -6.69
N MET A 234 -14.74 5.79 -7.35
CA MET A 234 -14.82 6.87 -8.32
C MET A 234 -15.33 8.17 -7.66
N TRP A 235 -14.73 9.29 -8.03
CA TRP A 235 -15.14 10.63 -7.58
C TRP A 235 -15.04 11.60 -8.75
N VAL A 236 -15.60 12.80 -8.63
CA VAL A 236 -15.48 13.83 -9.67
C VAL A 236 -14.46 14.87 -9.23
N ALA A 237 -13.50 15.17 -10.10
CA ALA A 237 -12.55 16.25 -9.88
C ALA A 237 -12.71 17.32 -10.96
N ALA A 238 -12.71 18.58 -10.55
CA ALA A 238 -12.96 19.70 -11.44
C ALA A 238 -11.98 20.85 -11.15
N ASP A 239 -11.43 21.42 -12.22
CA ASP A 239 -10.47 22.51 -12.13
C ASP A 239 -11.19 23.86 -12.33
N PHE A 240 -11.26 24.65 -11.26
CA PHE A 240 -11.86 25.99 -11.28
C PHE A 240 -10.80 27.08 -11.25
N ARG A 241 -11.14 28.27 -11.75
CA ARG A 241 -10.27 29.46 -11.60
C ARG A 241 -10.14 29.80 -10.12
N GLU A 242 -8.93 30.14 -9.67
CA GLU A 242 -8.62 30.44 -8.27
C GLU A 242 -9.54 31.54 -7.69
N LYS A 243 -9.78 32.60 -8.47
CA LYS A 243 -10.68 33.69 -8.11
C LYS A 243 -12.10 33.20 -7.83
N SER A 244 -12.58 32.24 -8.61
CA SER A 244 -13.96 31.74 -8.59
C SER A 244 -14.23 30.85 -7.37
N VAL A 245 -13.20 30.16 -6.86
CA VAL A 245 -13.31 29.31 -5.66
C VAL A 245 -12.70 29.92 -4.40
N ALA A 246 -12.31 31.20 -4.44
CA ALA A 246 -11.71 31.89 -3.30
C ALA A 246 -12.65 31.94 -2.08
N GLY A 247 -13.97 31.99 -2.31
CA GLY A 247 -15.00 31.98 -1.27
C GLY A 247 -15.74 30.65 -1.10
N VAL A 248 -15.28 29.58 -1.75
CA VAL A 248 -15.90 28.25 -1.67
C VAL A 248 -15.43 27.55 -0.39
N SER A 249 -16.38 27.23 0.49
CA SER A 249 -16.21 26.46 1.72
C SER A 249 -16.98 25.14 1.62
N LYS A 250 -16.97 24.34 2.68
CA LYS A 250 -17.75 23.08 2.79
C LYS A 250 -19.27 23.29 2.68
N ASP A 251 -19.76 24.53 2.78
CA ASP A 251 -21.18 24.89 2.69
C ASP A 251 -21.64 25.08 1.23
N TYR A 252 -20.85 24.61 0.27
CA TYR A 252 -21.18 24.62 -1.15
C TYR A 252 -21.57 23.22 -1.61
N HIS A 253 -22.63 23.17 -2.39
CA HIS A 253 -23.04 22.00 -3.13
C HIS A 253 -22.61 22.12 -4.59
N ALA A 254 -22.58 20.99 -5.28
CA ALA A 254 -22.20 20.89 -6.67
C ALA A 254 -23.29 20.17 -7.47
N MET A 255 -23.63 20.72 -8.62
CA MET A 255 -24.41 20.03 -9.63
C MET A 255 -23.48 19.62 -10.77
N VAL A 256 -23.57 18.36 -11.17
CA VAL A 256 -22.70 17.75 -12.18
C VAL A 256 -23.54 17.23 -13.34
N ALA A 257 -23.19 17.65 -14.56
CA ALA A 257 -23.72 17.08 -15.80
C ALA A 257 -22.59 16.36 -16.53
N PHE A 258 -22.80 15.09 -16.87
CA PHE A 258 -21.82 14.29 -17.60
C PHE A 258 -22.10 14.31 -19.10
N ASP A 259 -21.06 14.38 -19.91
CA ASP A 259 -21.18 14.30 -21.38
C ASP A 259 -21.77 12.96 -21.82
N ALA A 260 -21.50 11.89 -21.06
CA ALA A 260 -22.01 10.54 -21.31
C ALA A 260 -23.51 10.37 -21.03
N ASN A 261 -24.15 11.31 -20.32
CA ASN A 261 -25.60 11.28 -20.06
C ASN A 261 -26.20 12.69 -20.16
N PRO A 262 -26.36 13.24 -21.38
CA PRO A 262 -26.94 14.56 -21.59
C PRO A 262 -28.37 14.66 -21.08
N GLY A 263 -28.74 15.81 -20.52
CA GLY A 263 -30.07 16.08 -19.96
C GLY A 263 -30.27 15.65 -18.50
N SER A 264 -29.38 14.82 -17.95
CA SER A 264 -29.38 14.44 -16.53
C SER A 264 -28.42 15.32 -15.73
N VAL A 265 -28.80 15.69 -14.51
CA VAL A 265 -27.97 16.45 -13.57
C VAL A 265 -27.95 15.70 -12.25
N TYR A 266 -26.76 15.57 -11.66
CA TYR A 266 -26.50 14.82 -10.45
C TYR A 266 -26.02 15.75 -9.34
N ASP A 267 -26.50 15.51 -8.13
CA ASP A 267 -26.09 16.26 -6.95
C ASP A 267 -24.82 15.66 -6.33
N PHE A 268 -23.90 16.55 -5.99
CA PHE A 268 -22.61 16.26 -5.41
C PHE A 268 -22.31 17.20 -4.26
N GLU A 269 -21.49 16.72 -3.34
CA GLU A 269 -20.98 17.49 -2.22
C GLU A 269 -19.51 17.82 -2.42
N LEU A 270 -19.12 18.98 -1.89
CA LEU A 270 -17.73 19.38 -1.85
C LEU A 270 -16.96 18.54 -0.82
N SER A 271 -16.15 17.59 -1.30
CA SER A 271 -15.31 16.77 -0.43
C SER A 271 -14.07 17.55 0.03
N SER A 272 -13.29 18.04 -0.93
CA SER A 272 -12.04 18.75 -0.63
C SER A 272 -11.63 19.70 -1.74
N ARG A 273 -10.76 20.63 -1.40
CA ARG A 273 -10.07 21.51 -2.34
C ARG A 273 -8.57 21.33 -2.15
N ASP A 274 -7.84 21.16 -3.25
CA ASP A 274 -6.40 20.99 -3.19
C ASP A 274 -5.73 22.29 -2.71
N TYR A 275 -4.85 22.19 -1.72
CA TYR A 275 -4.17 23.33 -1.10
C TYR A 275 -2.92 23.79 -1.87
N GLY A 276 -2.54 23.10 -2.95
CA GLY A 276 -1.36 23.41 -3.73
C GLY A 276 -1.41 22.82 -5.13
N VAL A 277 -0.68 23.44 -6.03
CA VAL A 277 -0.42 22.95 -7.38
C VAL A 277 1.09 22.83 -7.60
N ALA A 278 1.53 21.88 -8.42
CA ALA A 278 2.95 21.62 -8.65
C ALA A 278 3.73 22.83 -9.20
N ALA A 279 3.04 23.84 -9.75
CA ALA A 279 3.64 25.07 -10.28
C ALA A 279 4.48 25.86 -9.25
N ALA A 280 4.23 25.70 -7.95
CA ALA A 280 5.00 26.35 -6.89
C ALA A 280 6.08 25.45 -6.25
N GLN A 281 6.20 24.19 -6.70
CA GLN A 281 7.12 23.23 -6.09
C GLN A 281 8.54 23.43 -6.64
N GLN A 282 9.45 23.87 -5.78
CA GLN A 282 10.87 23.98 -6.08
C GLN A 282 11.57 22.73 -5.55
N THR A 283 12.15 21.91 -6.43
CA THR A 283 12.97 20.78 -6.02
C THR A 283 14.31 21.29 -5.49
N PRO A 284 14.73 20.97 -4.25
CA PRO A 284 16.03 21.37 -3.74
C PRO A 284 17.14 20.76 -4.61
N ASN A 285 17.83 21.58 -5.39
CA ASN A 285 18.86 21.14 -6.35
C ASN A 285 20.17 21.92 -6.22
N GLY A 286 20.33 22.73 -5.17
CA GLY A 286 21.54 23.52 -4.91
C GLY A 286 21.75 24.72 -5.84
N ALA A 287 20.85 24.96 -6.79
CA ALA A 287 20.86 26.16 -7.63
C ALA A 287 20.07 27.30 -6.99
N LEU A 288 20.42 28.54 -7.33
CA LEU A 288 19.60 29.71 -6.97
C LEU A 288 18.25 29.63 -7.68
N THR A 289 17.18 30.07 -6.99
CA THR A 289 15.83 30.12 -7.53
C THR A 289 15.81 30.96 -8.82
N LYS A 290 15.28 30.38 -9.90
CA LYS A 290 15.04 31.12 -11.14
C LYS A 290 13.77 31.94 -10.99
N VAL A 291 13.86 33.24 -11.24
CA VAL A 291 12.68 34.11 -11.36
C VAL A 291 11.95 33.72 -12.65
N GLU A 292 10.66 33.42 -12.55
CA GLU A 292 9.82 33.16 -13.70
C GLU A 292 9.58 34.48 -14.46
N VAL A 293 10.06 34.58 -15.69
CA VAL A 293 9.85 35.76 -16.56
C VAL A 293 8.76 35.42 -17.56
N ASN A 294 7.60 36.04 -17.43
CA ASN A 294 6.47 35.88 -18.33
C ASN A 294 6.23 37.17 -19.12
N ASN A 295 6.21 37.09 -20.45
CA ASN A 295 6.02 38.23 -21.36
C ASN A 295 4.55 38.46 -21.77
N ARG A 296 3.58 37.83 -21.10
CA ARG A 296 2.15 38.02 -21.38
C ARG A 296 1.61 39.28 -20.71
N TRP A 297 0.93 40.13 -21.50
CA TRP A 297 0.26 41.35 -21.03
C TRP A 297 -0.94 41.07 -20.11
N VAL A 298 -1.56 39.88 -20.23
CA VAL A 298 -2.56 39.34 -19.31
C VAL A 298 -2.09 37.98 -18.82
N ARG A 299 -2.04 37.82 -17.49
CA ARG A 299 -1.67 36.55 -16.85
C ARG A 299 -2.80 35.54 -16.99
N ASP A 300 -2.44 34.28 -17.26
CA ASP A 300 -3.41 33.18 -17.24
C ASP A 300 -4.05 33.05 -15.86
N ALA A 301 -5.33 32.68 -15.85
CA ALA A 301 -6.00 32.36 -14.59
C ALA A 301 -5.40 31.07 -14.03
N GLN A 302 -4.85 31.17 -12.81
CA GLN A 302 -4.47 30.00 -12.05
C GLN A 302 -5.72 29.19 -11.72
N ARG A 303 -5.62 27.87 -11.78
CA ARG A 303 -6.70 26.96 -11.41
C ARG A 303 -6.35 26.15 -10.18
N THR A 304 -7.37 25.81 -9.42
CA THR A 304 -7.29 24.94 -8.25
C THR A 304 -8.29 23.81 -8.43
N ARG A 305 -7.88 22.60 -8.07
CA ARG A 305 -8.72 21.42 -8.15
C ARG A 305 -9.67 21.34 -6.97
N VAL A 306 -10.90 20.99 -7.28
CA VAL A 306 -11.97 20.69 -6.34
C VAL A 306 -12.38 19.24 -6.55
N ASN A 307 -12.43 18.47 -5.46
CA ASN A 307 -12.87 17.09 -5.46
C ASN A 307 -14.28 16.99 -4.88
N LEU A 308 -15.14 16.25 -5.57
CA LEU A 308 -16.55 16.11 -5.30
C LEU A 308 -16.91 14.64 -5.11
N THR A 309 -17.76 14.39 -4.13
CA THR A 309 -18.30 13.06 -3.82
C THR A 309 -19.80 13.07 -3.91
N SER A 310 -20.41 11.94 -4.27
CA SER A 310 -21.86 11.77 -4.26
C SER A 310 -22.20 10.59 -3.36
N GLU A 311 -23.32 10.70 -2.65
CA GLU A 311 -23.90 9.58 -1.90
C GLU A 311 -24.58 8.57 -2.84
N GLU A 312 -25.04 9.03 -4.00
CA GLU A 312 -25.66 8.19 -5.01
C GLU A 312 -24.60 7.44 -5.83
N ALA A 313 -24.92 6.20 -6.20
CA ALA A 313 -24.08 5.43 -7.08
C ALA A 313 -24.00 6.10 -8.45
N LEU A 314 -22.78 6.37 -8.91
CA LEU A 314 -22.53 6.89 -10.24
C LEU A 314 -23.12 5.97 -11.32
N PRO A 315 -23.69 6.53 -12.40
CA PRO A 315 -24.17 5.74 -13.53
C PRO A 315 -23.10 4.78 -14.07
N SER A 316 -23.48 3.55 -14.38
CA SER A 316 -22.58 2.50 -14.88
C SER A 316 -21.98 2.80 -16.27
N SER A 317 -22.52 3.78 -16.99
CA SER A 317 -21.95 4.27 -18.26
C SER A 317 -20.71 5.15 -18.07
N LEU A 318 -20.45 5.62 -16.85
CA LEU A 318 -19.28 6.43 -16.56
C LEU A 318 -18.03 5.56 -16.38
N PHE A 319 -16.91 6.06 -16.89
CA PHE A 319 -15.59 5.47 -16.76
C PHE A 319 -14.58 6.52 -16.27
N VAL A 320 -13.47 6.07 -15.70
CA VAL A 320 -12.37 6.96 -15.28
C VAL A 320 -11.88 7.77 -16.49
N GLY A 321 -11.98 9.09 -16.41
CA GLY A 321 -11.70 10.02 -17.51
C GLY A 321 -12.93 10.60 -18.20
N SER A 322 -14.14 10.13 -17.88
CA SER A 322 -15.41 10.72 -18.36
C SER A 322 -15.46 12.20 -18.04
N ARG A 323 -15.85 13.02 -19.03
CA ARG A 323 -15.92 14.48 -18.89
C ARG A 323 -17.19 14.91 -18.18
N ALA A 324 -17.08 16.00 -17.44
CA ALA A 324 -18.19 16.57 -16.71
C ALA A 324 -18.14 18.10 -16.71
N THR A 325 -19.31 18.70 -16.74
CA THR A 325 -19.51 20.12 -16.44
C THR A 325 -20.06 20.24 -15.03
N ILE A 326 -19.47 21.12 -14.22
CA ILE A 326 -19.81 21.29 -12.81
C ILE A 326 -20.18 22.75 -12.56
N VAL A 327 -21.25 22.96 -11.81
CA VAL A 327 -21.57 24.25 -11.18
C VAL A 327 -21.53 24.09 -9.67
N LEU A 328 -20.80 24.95 -8.97
CA LEU A 328 -20.86 25.05 -7.50
C LEU A 328 -21.87 26.12 -7.11
N TYR A 329 -22.53 25.99 -5.96
CA TYR A 329 -23.39 27.05 -5.41
C TYR A 329 -23.45 26.97 -3.88
N PRO A 330 -23.65 28.10 -3.18
CA PRO A 330 -23.74 28.12 -1.73
C PRO A 330 -25.11 27.62 -1.28
N ASP A 331 -25.14 26.83 -0.20
CA ASP A 331 -26.38 26.29 0.38
C ASP A 331 -27.30 27.40 0.92
N ASN A 332 -26.72 28.49 1.43
CA ASN A 332 -27.44 29.57 2.10
C ASN A 332 -28.24 30.52 1.18
N SER A 333 -28.30 30.27 -0.13
CA SER A 333 -28.97 31.17 -1.09
C SER A 333 -29.82 30.44 -2.13
N PRO A 334 -31.16 30.47 -1.98
CA PRO A 334 -32.08 29.87 -2.95
C PRO A 334 -31.96 30.48 -4.35
N PHE A 335 -31.57 31.76 -4.43
CA PHE A 335 -31.36 32.44 -5.71
C PHE A 335 -30.19 31.82 -6.48
N TRP A 336 -29.07 31.55 -5.83
CA TRP A 336 -27.91 30.96 -6.49
C TRP A 336 -28.11 29.48 -6.83
N ALA A 337 -28.84 28.74 -5.99
CA ALA A 337 -29.26 27.37 -6.32
C ALA A 337 -30.11 27.33 -7.59
N MET A 338 -31.12 28.21 -7.71
CA MET A 338 -31.96 28.31 -8.91
C MET A 338 -31.14 28.72 -10.15
N MET A 339 -30.23 29.69 -10.01
CA MET A 339 -29.36 30.11 -11.12
C MET A 339 -28.42 28.99 -11.55
N ALA A 340 -27.81 28.26 -10.60
CA ALA A 340 -26.94 27.13 -10.87
C ALA A 340 -27.69 26.02 -11.60
N GLN A 341 -28.92 25.71 -11.19
CA GLN A 341 -29.80 24.76 -11.85
C GLN A 341 -30.07 25.18 -13.30
N VAL A 342 -30.49 26.43 -13.53
CA VAL A 342 -30.72 26.92 -14.91
C VAL A 342 -29.45 26.81 -15.77
N GLN A 343 -28.29 27.18 -15.21
CA GLN A 343 -27.01 27.11 -15.91
C GLN A 343 -26.60 25.68 -16.27
N ILE A 344 -26.67 24.74 -15.32
CA ILE A 344 -26.22 23.37 -15.54
C ILE A 344 -27.17 22.60 -16.48
N TYR A 345 -28.49 22.84 -16.40
CA TYR A 345 -29.44 22.24 -17.34
C TYR A 345 -29.29 22.80 -18.75
N LEU A 346 -29.03 24.11 -18.90
CA LEU A 346 -28.67 24.68 -20.20
C LEU A 346 -27.38 24.04 -20.74
N ALA A 347 -26.32 23.96 -19.92
CA ALA A 347 -25.06 23.33 -20.31
C ALA A 347 -25.23 21.85 -20.67
N SER A 348 -26.01 21.10 -19.90
CA SER A 348 -26.34 19.69 -20.15
C SER A 348 -27.10 19.51 -21.46
N TRP A 349 -27.97 20.46 -21.84
CA TRP A 349 -28.66 20.42 -23.13
C TRP A 349 -27.71 20.71 -24.30
N PHE A 350 -26.70 21.56 -24.11
CA PHE A 350 -25.64 21.76 -25.11
C PHE A 350 -24.79 20.50 -25.35
N HIS A 351 -24.70 19.57 -24.38
CA HIS A 351 -24.03 18.27 -24.59
C HIS A 351 -24.77 17.36 -25.60
N PHE A 352 -25.98 17.70 -26.07
CA PHE A 352 -26.60 16.99 -27.19
C PHE A 352 -26.08 17.46 -28.56
N ILE A 353 -25.44 18.63 -28.63
CA ILE A 353 -25.11 19.31 -29.90
C ILE A 353 -23.69 18.98 -30.37
N TYR A 354 -22.80 18.54 -29.48
CA TYR A 354 -21.45 18.07 -29.75
C TYR A 354 -21.25 16.77 -28.96
#